data_AF-A0A2D6MCE9-F1
#
_entry.id   AF-A0A2D6MCE9-F1
#
_cell.length_a   1.000
_cell.length_b   1.000
_cell.length_c   1.000
_cell.angle_alpha   90.00
_cell.angle_beta   90.00
_cell.angle_gamma   90.00
#
_symmetry.space_group_name_H-M   'P 1'
#
loop_
_entity.id
_entity.type
_entity.pdbx_description
1 polymer ?
#
loop_
_entity_poly.entity_id
_entity_poly.type
_entity_poly.pdbx_seq_one_letter_code
_entity_poly.pdbx_strand_id
1 'polypeptide(L)' 'MKRHKPTIITDGGPWAMHDMPCPIHREEPAVLNLGDGIFHPSWKAQREGWMLIKPPRWIKWLLKKCLKNSIGKRIN' A
#
# COMPACT_ATOMS: atom_id res chain seq x y z
N MET A 1 23.95 -7.78 -0.93
CA MET A 1 22.87 -7.05 -0.25
C MET A 1 22.31 -7.90 0.88
N LYS A 2 22.35 -7.43 2.14
CA LYS A 2 21.65 -8.10 3.26
C LYS A 2 20.15 -7.82 3.11
N ARG A 3 19.30 -8.85 3.21
CA ARG A 3 17.84 -8.65 3.24
C ARG A 3 17.48 -8.02 4.59
N HIS A 4 16.80 -6.88 4.56
CA HIS A 4 16.26 -6.27 5.77
C HIS A 4 15.19 -7.21 6.35
N LYS A 5 15.32 -7.55 7.64
CA LYS A 5 14.30 -8.31 8.35
C LYS A 5 13.44 -7.30 9.09
N PRO A 6 12.14 -7.19 8.77
CA PRO A 6 11.29 -6.19 9.38
C PRO A 6 11.18 -6.42 10.88
N THR A 7 11.28 -5.35 11.65
CA THR A 7 10.96 -5.38 13.08
C THR A 7 9.44 -5.30 13.21
N ILE A 8 8.80 -6.23 13.92
CA ILE A 8 7.35 -6.24 14.10
C ILE A 8 7.08 -6.23 15.61
N ILE A 9 6.35 -5.21 16.07
CA ILE A 9 5.92 -5.04 17.47
C ILE A 9 4.40 -5.01 17.47
N THR A 10 3.78 -5.81 18.33
CA THR A 10 2.33 -5.91 18.48
C THR A 10 1.95 -5.62 19.93
N ASP A 11 0.85 -4.89 20.12
CA ASP A 11 0.22 -4.61 21.41
C ASP A 11 -0.91 -5.61 21.74
N GLY A 12 -1.03 -6.69 20.96
CA GLY A 12 -2.15 -7.64 21.02
C GLY A 12 -3.38 -7.22 20.22
N GLY A 13 -3.37 -6.04 19.57
CA GLY A 13 -4.41 -5.59 18.66
C GLY A 13 -4.30 -6.18 17.24
N PRO A 14 -5.25 -5.84 16.34
CA PRO A 14 -5.27 -6.36 14.97
C PRO A 14 -4.19 -5.75 14.04
N TRP A 15 -3.38 -4.83 14.56
CA TRP A 15 -2.36 -4.10 13.82
C TRP A 15 -1.01 -4.26 14.52
N ALA A 16 0.06 -4.34 13.74
CA ALA A 16 1.42 -4.35 14.28
C ALA A 16 2.21 -3.14 13.76
N MET A 17 3.02 -2.57 14.65
CA MET A 17 4.03 -1.58 14.29
C MET A 17 5.19 -2.27 13.60
N HIS A 18 5.72 -1.67 12.54
CA HIS A 18 6.90 -2.18 11.84
C HIS A 18 7.69 -1.08 11.14
N ASP A 19 8.91 -1.41 10.69
CA ASP A 19 9.87 -0.47 10.09
C ASP A 19 9.90 -0.52 8.55
N MET A 20 8.87 -1.08 7.94
CA MET A 20 8.75 -1.13 6.48
C MET A 20 8.10 0.16 5.97
N PRO A 21 8.67 0.80 4.95
CA PRO A 21 8.18 2.07 4.45
C PRO A 21 6.80 1.92 3.81
N CYS A 22 5.94 2.92 3.98
CA CYS A 22 4.69 3.02 3.27
C CYS A 22 4.92 3.28 1.77
N PRO A 23 4.15 2.63 0.87
CA PRO A 23 4.30 2.80 -0.58
C PRO A 23 3.96 4.20 -1.09
N ILE A 24 3.19 4.98 -0.32
CA ILE A 24 2.79 6.36 -0.64
C ILE A 24 3.74 7.37 0.02
N HIS A 25 3.95 7.23 1.33
CA HIS A 25 4.80 8.11 2.14
C HIS A 25 6.00 7.35 2.67
N ARG A 26 7.16 7.48 2.01
CA ARG A 26 8.36 6.70 2.37
C ARG A 26 8.90 6.98 3.78
N GLU A 27 8.54 8.13 4.36
CA GLU A 27 8.93 8.56 5.70
C GLU A 27 8.06 7.95 6.81
N GLU A 28 6.90 7.40 6.43
CA GLU A 28 5.95 6.81 7.37
C GLU A 28 6.01 5.27 7.26
N PRO A 29 5.90 4.53 8.37
CA PRO A 29 5.77 3.08 8.30
C PRO A 29 4.43 2.70 7.66
N ALA A 30 4.42 1.62 6.88
CA ALA A 30 3.17 0.98 6.47
C ALA A 30 2.43 0.43 7.70
N VAL A 31 1.23 -0.10 7.51
CA VAL A 31 0.47 -0.74 8.59
C VAL A 31 0.32 -2.22 8.26
N LEU A 32 0.86 -3.10 9.10
CA LEU A 32 0.64 -4.53 8.96
C LEU A 32 -0.68 -4.92 9.62
N ASN A 33 -1.64 -5.39 8.83
CA ASN A 33 -2.87 -5.98 9.33
C ASN A 33 -2.61 -7.47 9.65
N LEU A 34 -2.80 -7.85 10.90
CA LEU A 34 -2.57 -9.21 11.36
C LEU A 34 -3.71 -10.17 10.98
N GLY A 35 -4.88 -9.66 10.62
CA GLY A 35 -6.02 -10.46 10.17
C GLY A 35 -5.90 -10.99 8.74
N ASP A 36 -5.30 -10.22 7.83
CA ASP A 36 -5.07 -10.63 6.43
C ASP A 36 -3.58 -10.85 6.08
N GLY A 37 -2.65 -10.45 6.96
CA GLY A 37 -1.20 -10.57 6.75
C GLY A 37 -0.64 -9.60 5.72
N ILE A 38 -1.36 -8.53 5.39
CA ILE A 38 -1.02 -7.60 4.31
C ILE A 38 -0.52 -6.26 4.88
N PHE A 39 0.48 -5.70 4.23
CA PHE A 39 0.92 -4.33 4.45
C PHE A 39 -0.02 -3.33 3.76
N HIS A 40 -0.80 -2.63 4.56
CA HIS A 40 -1.64 -1.51 4.14
C HIS A 40 -0.84 -0.20 4.13
N PRO A 41 -1.31 0.84 3.40
CA PRO A 41 -0.72 2.18 3.47
C PRO A 41 -0.67 2.70 4.91
N SER A 42 0.25 3.64 5.19
CA SER A 42 0.34 4.30 6.48
C SER A 42 -0.99 4.96 6.88
N TRP A 43 -1.23 5.13 8.18
CA TRP A 43 -2.44 5.82 8.66
C TRP A 43 -2.64 7.20 8.04
N LYS A 44 -1.54 7.92 7.81
CA LYS A 44 -1.56 9.19 7.08
C LYS A 44 -2.11 9.02 5.67
N ALA A 45 -1.58 8.07 4.91
CA ALA A 45 -2.05 7.77 3.55
C ALA A 45 -3.53 7.34 3.55
N GLN A 46 -3.96 6.55 4.53
CA GLN A 46 -5.36 6.14 4.66
C GLN A 46 -6.30 7.33 4.90
N ARG A 47 -5.91 8.29 5.75
CA ARG A 47 -6.68 9.54 5.97
C ARG A 47 -6.80 10.40 4.72
N GLU A 48 -5.80 10.36 3.84
CA GLU A 48 -5.84 11.03 2.54
C GLU A 48 -6.65 10.25 1.48
N GLY A 49 -7.20 9.09 1.84
CA GLY A 49 -8.04 8.27 0.97
C GLY A 49 -7.28 7.19 0.19
N TRP A 50 -5.98 6.99 0.44
CA TRP A 50 -5.23 5.90 -0.16
C TRP A 50 -5.61 4.57 0.48
N MET A 51 -6.02 3.61 -0.35
CA MET A 51 -6.41 2.28 0.10
C MET A 51 -5.85 1.21 -0.83
N LEU A 52 -5.56 0.04 -0.27
CA LEU A 52 -5.20 -1.13 -1.06
C LEU A 52 -6.47 -1.82 -1.57
N ILE A 53 -6.62 -1.91 -2.90
CA ILE A 53 -7.74 -2.61 -3.52
C ILE A 53 -7.27 -3.88 -4.22
N LYS A 54 -8.06 -4.95 -4.12
CA LYS A 54 -7.91 -6.17 -4.91
C LYS A 54 -9.04 -6.26 -5.93
N PRO A 55 -8.95 -5.53 -7.07
CA PRO A 55 -10.04 -5.48 -8.02
C PRO A 55 -10.23 -6.84 -8.75
N PRO A 56 -11.48 -7.21 -9.09
CA PRO A 56 -11.76 -8.34 -9.95
C PRO A 56 -11.13 -8.16 -11.35
N ARG A 57 -10.96 -9.27 -12.08
CA ARG A 57 -10.16 -9.32 -13.33
C ARG A 57 -10.61 -8.31 -14.38
N TRP A 58 -11.91 -8.09 -14.51
CA TRP A 58 -12.48 -7.14 -15.47
C TRP A 58 -12.19 -5.67 -15.09
N ILE A 59 -12.29 -5.30 -13.80
CA ILE A 59 -11.91 -3.97 -13.31
C ILE A 59 -10.41 -3.76 -13.49
N LYS A 60 -9.58 -4.78 -13.24
CA LYS A 60 -8.13 -4.69 -13.46
C LYS A 60 -7.80 -4.37 -14.92
N TRP A 61 -8.52 -4.96 -15.87
CA TRP A 61 -8.38 -4.64 -17.29
C TRP A 61 -8.81 -3.20 -17.60
N LEU A 62 -9.96 -2.77 -17.07
CA LEU A 62 -10.48 -1.41 -17.26
C LEU A 62 -9.51 -0.35 -16.70
N LEU A 63 -9.05 -0.52 -15.46
CA LEU A 63 -8.09 0.38 -14.81
C LEU A 63 -6.79 0.49 -15.62
N LYS A 64 -6.25 -0.64 -16.11
CA LYS A 64 -5.07 -0.62 -16.98
C LYS A 64 -5.32 0.20 -18.25
N LYS A 65 -6.50 0.06 -18.87
CA LYS A 65 -6.85 0.81 -20.08
C LYS A 65 -6.99 2.31 -19.80
N CYS A 66 -7.67 2.69 -18.72
CA CYS A 66 -7.85 4.09 -18.34
C CYS A 66 -6.54 4.77 -17.93
N LEU A 67 -5.71 4.10 -17.12
CA LEU A 67 -4.42 4.63 -16.67
C LEU A 67 -3.42 4.79 -17.83
N LYS A 68 -3.42 3.86 -18.80
CA LYS A 68 -2.55 3.95 -19.99
C LYS A 68 -2.90 5.17 -20.86
N ASN A 69 -4.19 5.50 -20.96
CA ASN A 69 -4.67 6.68 -21.70
C ASN A 69 -4.43 8.01 -20.95
N SER A 70 -4.33 7.98 -19.62
CA SER A 70 -4.04 9.16 -18.79
C SER A 70 -2.55 9.55 -18.84
N ILE A 71 -1.65 8.57 -18.87
CA ILE A 71 -0.20 8.81 -18.97
C ILE A 71 0.19 9.32 -20.36
N GLY A 72 -0.46 8.83 -21.42
CA GLY A 72 -0.25 9.30 -22.80
C GLY A 72 -0.66 10.76 -23.06
N LYS A 73 -1.35 11.42 -22.12
CA LYS A 73 -1.71 12.86 -22.21
C LYS A 73 -0.78 13.78 -21.41
N ARG A 74 0.15 13.25 -20.63
CA ARG A 74 1.10 14.06 -19.82
C ARG A 74 2.45 14.28 -20.50
N ILE A 75 2.61 13.75 -21.71
CA ILE A 75 3.76 13.96 -22.59
C ILE A 75 3.20 14.51 -23.91
N ASN A 76 2.85 15.80 -23.90
CA ASN A 76 2.71 16.67 -25.05
C ASN A 76 2.66 18.11 -24.53
#